data_AF-A0A960B2V6-F1
#
_entry.id   AF-A0A960B2V6-F1
#
_cell.length_a   1.000
_cell.length_b   1.000
_cell.length_c   1.000
_cell.angle_alpha   90.00
_cell.angle_beta   90.00
_cell.angle_gamma   90.00
#
_symmetry.space_group_name_H-M   'P 1'
#
loop_
_entity.id
_entity.type
_entity.pdbx_description
1 polymer ?
#
loop_
_entity_poly.entity_id
_entity_poly.type
_entity_poly.pdbx_seq_one_letter_code
_entity_poly.pdbx_strand_id
1 'polypeptide(L)'
;MDLDAYVLAHAHEWKRLEELTSERRLSGPQGDELVERYQQVATHLSVIRTEAPDAAVIAYLSSVLARARTRATGTRTTAWSGVRRFAFERFPAALYRLRWWWLGTWAANALATGLMMWWFLEHPTVEQTLFSPAEIDQLVNHDFEDYY
;
A
#
# COMPACT_ATOMS: atom_id res chain seq x y z
N MET A 1 -32.07 -16.83 -24.57
CA MET A 1 -30.81 -17.61 -24.59
C MET A 1 -31.14 -19.01 -24.10
N ASP A 2 -30.52 -20.05 -24.63
CA ASP A 2 -30.68 -21.40 -24.08
C ASP A 2 -29.86 -21.49 -22.79
N LEU A 3 -30.54 -21.65 -21.65
CA LEU A 3 -29.93 -21.75 -20.34
C LEU A 3 -28.92 -22.91 -20.31
N ASP A 4 -29.23 -24.02 -20.98
CA ASP A 4 -28.38 -25.21 -20.98
C ASP A 4 -27.07 -24.94 -21.72
N ALA A 5 -27.11 -24.20 -22.82
CA ALA A 5 -25.91 -23.76 -23.53
C ALA A 5 -25.06 -22.79 -22.69
N TYR A 6 -25.70 -21.87 -21.96
CA TYR A 6 -25.00 -20.94 -21.07
C TYR A 6 -24.34 -21.68 -19.89
N VAL A 7 -25.03 -22.65 -19.30
CA VAL A 7 -24.50 -23.52 -18.24
C VAL A 7 -23.32 -24.32 -18.76
N LEU A 8 -23.43 -24.97 -19.91
CA LEU A 8 -22.34 -25.76 -20.50
C LEU A 8 -21.08 -24.90 -20.77
N ALA A 9 -21.26 -23.66 -21.23
CA ALA A 9 -20.14 -22.75 -21.48
C ALA A 9 -19.41 -22.33 -20.20
N HIS A 10 -20.14 -22.06 -19.11
CA HIS A 10 -19.57 -21.45 -17.89
C HIS A 10 -19.40 -22.41 -16.71
N ALA A 11 -19.87 -23.65 -16.80
CA ALA A 11 -19.78 -24.65 -15.72
C ALA A 11 -18.34 -24.91 -15.25
N HIS A 12 -17.35 -24.82 -16.17
CA HIS A 12 -15.95 -25.01 -15.84
C HIS A 12 -15.43 -23.93 -14.87
N GLU A 13 -15.90 -22.69 -15.01
CA GLU A 13 -15.50 -21.57 -14.15
C GLU A 13 -16.15 -21.68 -12.76
N TRP A 14 -17.40 -22.15 -12.71
CA TRP A 14 -18.11 -22.41 -11.46
C TRP A 14 -17.43 -23.51 -10.66
N LYS A 15 -17.06 -24.60 -11.35
CA LYS A 15 -16.30 -25.70 -10.76
C LYS A 15 -14.94 -25.25 -10.25
N ARG A 16 -14.23 -24.39 -10.99
CA ARG A 16 -12.94 -23.85 -10.55
C ARG A 16 -13.06 -23.02 -9.27
N LEU A 17 -14.11 -22.21 -9.13
CA LEU A 17 -14.39 -21.49 -7.89
C LEU A 17 -14.70 -22.45 -6.72
N GLU A 18 -15.43 -23.53 -6.99
CA GLU A 18 -15.73 -24.57 -6.01
C GLU A 18 -14.46 -25.32 -5.54
N GLU A 19 -13.56 -25.66 -6.47
CA GLU A 19 -12.25 -26.23 -6.16
C GLU A 19 -11.45 -25.31 -5.24
N LEU A 20 -11.29 -24.04 -5.61
CA LEU A 20 -10.55 -23.05 -4.81
C LEU A 20 -11.18 -22.83 -3.41
N THR A 21 -12.50 -22.93 -3.29
CA THR A 21 -13.17 -22.82 -1.99
C THR A 21 -13.06 -24.08 -1.13
N SER A 22 -12.85 -25.25 -1.73
CA SER A 22 -12.60 -26.50 -1.02
C SER A 22 -11.17 -26.62 -0.46
N GLU A 23 -10.22 -25.86 -1.01
CA GLU A 23 -8.81 -25.92 -0.63
C GLU A 23 -8.53 -25.49 0.82
N ARG A 24 -7.82 -26.34 1.57
CA ARG A 24 -7.53 -26.11 3.00
C ARG A 24 -6.62 -24.91 3.22
N ARG A 25 -5.66 -24.68 2.32
CA ARG A 25 -4.76 -23.51 2.32
C ARG A 25 -4.64 -22.98 0.90
N LEU A 26 -4.95 -21.70 0.71
CA LEU A 26 -4.73 -21.01 -0.56
C LEU A 26 -3.36 -20.35 -0.54
N SER A 27 -2.60 -20.54 -1.61
CA SER A 27 -1.40 -19.75 -1.88
C SER A 27 -1.77 -18.32 -2.30
N GLY A 28 -0.77 -17.46 -2.41
CA GLY A 28 -0.99 -16.07 -2.80
C GLY A 28 -1.76 -15.92 -4.12
N PRO A 29 -1.23 -16.48 -5.23
CA PRO A 29 -1.89 -16.45 -6.52
C PRO A 29 -3.29 -17.08 -6.52
N GLN A 30 -3.48 -18.17 -5.77
CA GLN A 30 -4.79 -18.82 -5.68
C GLN A 30 -5.82 -17.98 -4.92
N GLY A 31 -5.38 -17.16 -3.96
CA GLY A 31 -6.24 -16.20 -3.27
C GLY A 31 -6.74 -15.09 -4.19
N ASP A 32 -5.88 -14.60 -5.08
CA ASP A 32 -6.24 -13.61 -6.09
C ASP A 32 -7.19 -14.22 -7.14
N GLU A 33 -6.88 -15.44 -7.63
CA GLU A 33 -7.73 -16.21 -8.55
C GLU A 33 -9.14 -16.42 -7.96
N LEU A 34 -9.26 -16.71 -6.66
CA LEU A 34 -10.54 -16.88 -5.98
C LEU A 34 -11.40 -15.60 -6.03
N VAL A 35 -10.80 -14.42 -5.85
CA VAL A 35 -11.53 -13.14 -5.89
C VAL A 35 -12.00 -12.81 -7.30
N GLU A 36 -11.14 -13.02 -8.30
CA GLU A 36 -11.48 -12.80 -9.71
C GLU A 36 -12.64 -13.70 -10.15
N ARG A 37 -12.56 -15.01 -9.85
CA ARG A 37 -13.63 -15.96 -10.17
C ARG A 37 -14.91 -15.67 -9.40
N TYR A 38 -14.84 -15.25 -8.14
CA TYR A 38 -16.02 -14.83 -7.38
C TYR A 38 -16.79 -13.70 -8.08
N GLN A 39 -16.10 -12.67 -8.59
CA GLN A 39 -16.73 -11.55 -9.29
C GLN A 39 -17.36 -12.01 -10.62
N GLN A 40 -16.68 -12.87 -11.36
CA GLN A 40 -17.18 -13.43 -12.62
C GLN A 40 -18.45 -14.27 -12.40
N VAL A 41 -18.43 -15.19 -11.42
CA VAL A 41 -19.61 -16.03 -11.11
C VAL A 41 -20.77 -15.22 -10.54
N ALA A 42 -20.51 -14.17 -9.77
CA ALA A 42 -21.56 -13.25 -9.31
C ALA A 42 -22.25 -12.54 -10.49
N THR A 43 -21.50 -12.21 -11.54
CA THR A 43 -22.03 -11.64 -12.78
C THR A 43 -22.91 -12.66 -13.50
N HIS A 44 -22.47 -13.92 -13.61
CA HIS A 44 -23.25 -14.99 -14.24
C HIS A 44 -24.57 -15.24 -13.52
N LEU A 45 -24.57 -15.21 -12.18
CA LEU A 45 -25.80 -15.28 -11.38
C LEU A 45 -26.76 -14.13 -11.69
N SER A 46 -26.24 -12.90 -11.86
CA SER A 46 -27.07 -11.74 -12.21
C SER A 46 -27.70 -11.87 -13.59
N VAL A 47 -26.95 -12.38 -14.58
CA VAL A 47 -27.46 -12.64 -15.93
C VAL A 47 -28.55 -13.71 -15.90
N ILE A 48 -28.28 -14.85 -15.26
CA ILE A 48 -29.25 -15.97 -15.15
C ILE A 48 -30.55 -15.52 -14.47
N ARG A 49 -30.46 -14.73 -13.39
CA ARG A 49 -31.64 -14.17 -12.72
C ARG A 49 -32.49 -13.25 -13.61
N THR A 50 -31.88 -12.61 -14.59
CA THR A 50 -32.55 -11.62 -15.45
C THR A 50 -33.08 -12.25 -16.74
N GLU A 51 -32.34 -13.17 -17.35
CA GLU A 51 -32.64 -13.71 -18.68
C GLU A 51 -33.38 -15.06 -18.66
N ALA A 52 -33.09 -15.94 -17.69
CA ALA A 52 -33.65 -17.29 -17.63
C ALA A 52 -33.61 -17.85 -16.19
N PRO A 53 -34.56 -17.46 -15.33
CA PRO A 53 -34.52 -17.80 -13.91
C PRO A 53 -34.87 -19.28 -13.66
N ASP A 54 -33.86 -20.15 -13.61
CA ASP A 54 -33.96 -21.48 -13.04
C ASP A 54 -33.59 -21.45 -11.54
N ALA A 55 -34.54 -21.82 -10.69
CA ALA A 55 -34.39 -21.86 -9.24
C ALA A 55 -33.25 -22.78 -8.79
N ALA A 56 -33.01 -23.91 -9.47
CA ALA A 56 -31.97 -24.86 -9.10
C ALA A 56 -30.57 -24.28 -9.32
N VAL A 57 -30.31 -23.72 -10.50
CA VAL A 57 -29.03 -23.09 -10.85
C VAL A 57 -28.78 -21.85 -9.98
N ILE A 58 -29.81 -21.03 -9.75
CA ILE A 58 -29.70 -19.85 -8.88
C ILE A 58 -29.32 -20.25 -7.44
N ALA A 59 -29.95 -21.28 -6.89
CA ALA A 59 -29.64 -21.79 -5.55
C ALA A 59 -28.21 -22.34 -5.47
N TYR A 60 -27.79 -23.13 -6.46
CA TYR A 60 -26.43 -23.66 -6.56
C TYR A 60 -25.39 -22.54 -6.56
N LEU A 61 -25.49 -21.59 -7.49
CA LEU A 61 -24.53 -20.48 -7.60
C LEU A 61 -24.52 -19.59 -6.37
N SER A 62 -25.69 -19.31 -5.78
CA SER A 62 -25.77 -18.53 -4.55
C SER A 62 -25.04 -19.23 -3.39
N SER A 63 -25.12 -20.56 -3.31
CA SER A 63 -24.43 -21.34 -2.27
C SER A 63 -22.91 -21.33 -2.45
N VAL A 64 -22.42 -21.49 -3.70
CA VAL A 64 -20.99 -21.42 -4.03
C VAL A 64 -20.43 -20.03 -3.72
N LEU A 65 -21.15 -18.97 -4.11
CA LEU A 65 -20.75 -17.58 -3.81
C LEU A 65 -20.72 -17.28 -2.32
N ALA A 66 -21.65 -17.83 -1.53
CA ALA A 66 -21.65 -17.65 -0.08
C ALA A 66 -20.39 -18.27 0.57
N ARG A 67 -19.99 -19.47 0.14
CA ARG A 67 -18.76 -20.14 0.58
C ARG A 67 -17.50 -19.41 0.10
N ALA A 68 -17.51 -18.90 -1.13
CA ALA A 68 -16.43 -18.09 -1.66
C ALA A 68 -16.25 -16.79 -0.90
N ARG A 69 -17.35 -16.12 -0.52
CA ARG A 69 -17.31 -14.88 0.27
C ARG A 69 -16.65 -15.10 1.64
N THR A 70 -17.06 -16.13 2.39
CA THR A 70 -16.44 -16.42 3.70
C THR A 70 -14.95 -16.72 3.54
N ARG A 71 -14.56 -17.43 2.47
CA ARG A 71 -13.15 -17.70 2.16
C ARG A 71 -12.37 -16.45 1.77
N ALA A 72 -12.93 -15.59 0.92
CA ALA A 72 -12.33 -14.35 0.43
C ALA A 72 -12.05 -13.35 1.56
N THR A 73 -12.93 -13.27 2.56
CA THR A 73 -12.65 -12.44 3.75
C THR A 73 -11.46 -12.96 4.56
N GLY A 74 -11.23 -14.28 4.57
CA GLY A 74 -10.08 -14.91 5.22
C GLY A 74 -8.77 -14.77 4.43
N THR A 75 -8.83 -14.75 3.09
CA THR A 75 -7.68 -14.53 2.20
C THR A 75 -7.24 -13.08 2.11
N ARG A 76 -7.86 -12.14 2.83
CA ARG A 76 -7.36 -10.75 2.95
C ARG A 76 -5.93 -10.68 3.52
N THR A 77 -5.48 -11.75 4.18
CA THR A 77 -4.07 -11.99 4.58
C THR A 77 -3.11 -12.20 3.40
N THR A 78 -3.61 -12.48 2.20
CA THR A 78 -2.84 -12.64 0.97
C THR A 78 -2.52 -11.30 0.30
N ALA A 79 -3.39 -10.30 0.37
CA ALA A 79 -3.08 -8.94 -0.09
C ALA A 79 -1.85 -8.36 0.65
N TRP A 80 -1.67 -8.75 1.92
CA TRP A 80 -0.47 -8.46 2.70
C TRP A 80 0.81 -9.05 2.11
N SER A 81 0.74 -10.15 1.34
CA SER A 81 1.90 -10.71 0.66
C SER A 81 2.40 -9.80 -0.48
N GLY A 82 1.50 -9.16 -1.21
CA GLY A 82 1.82 -8.15 -2.23
C GLY A 82 2.46 -6.90 -1.62
N VAL A 83 1.93 -6.44 -0.48
CA VAL A 83 2.51 -5.33 0.30
C VAL A 83 3.91 -5.70 0.82
N ARG A 84 4.08 -6.91 1.36
CA ARG A 84 5.39 -7.40 1.82
C ARG A 84 6.40 -7.45 0.68
N ARG A 85 6.00 -8.00 -0.48
CA ARG A 85 6.85 -8.06 -1.67
C ARG A 85 7.25 -6.67 -2.16
N PHE A 86 6.30 -5.73 -2.18
CA PHE A 86 6.59 -4.35 -2.52
C PHE A 86 7.59 -3.72 -1.53
N ALA A 87 7.34 -3.85 -0.23
CA ALA A 87 8.14 -3.24 0.82
C ALA A 87 9.56 -3.82 0.94
N PHE A 88 9.75 -5.11 0.65
CA PHE A 88 11.05 -5.79 0.82
C PHE A 88 11.80 -6.06 -0.48
N GLU A 89 11.15 -6.08 -1.66
CA GLU A 89 11.84 -6.29 -2.94
C GLU A 89 11.91 -5.00 -3.78
N ARG A 90 10.76 -4.38 -4.09
CA ARG A 90 10.71 -3.25 -5.04
C ARG A 90 11.15 -1.93 -4.42
N PHE A 91 10.68 -1.62 -3.23
CA PHE A 91 10.98 -0.38 -2.54
C PHE A 91 12.48 -0.20 -2.21
N PRO A 92 13.18 -1.17 -1.58
CA PRO A 92 14.60 -1.05 -1.31
C PRO A 92 15.43 -0.98 -2.59
N ALA A 93 15.05 -1.69 -3.65
CA ALA A 93 15.72 -1.58 -4.95
C ALA A 93 15.60 -0.16 -5.55
N ALA A 94 14.43 0.48 -5.42
CA ALA A 94 14.23 1.85 -5.87
C ALA A 94 15.04 2.85 -5.03
N LEU A 95 15.08 2.69 -3.69
CA LEU A 95 15.94 3.49 -2.81
C LEU A 95 17.42 3.34 -3.17
N TYR A 96 17.88 2.11 -3.40
CA TYR A 96 19.27 1.84 -3.79
C TYR A 96 19.63 2.51 -5.11
N ARG A 97 18.70 2.56 -6.08
CA ARG A 97 18.94 3.30 -7.33
C ARG A 97 19.07 4.80 -7.10
N LEU A 98 18.29 5.35 -6.17
CA LEU A 98 18.34 6.76 -5.80
C LEU A 98 19.52 7.12 -4.88
N ARG A 99 20.33 6.16 -4.44
CA ARG A 99 21.41 6.38 -3.45
C ARG A 99 22.33 7.54 -3.80
N TRP A 100 22.69 7.70 -5.08
CA TRP A 100 23.57 8.77 -5.53
C TRP A 100 22.91 10.15 -5.46
N TRP A 101 21.59 10.21 -5.61
CA TRP A 101 20.83 11.45 -5.51
C TRP A 101 20.75 11.94 -4.06
N TRP A 102 20.47 11.01 -3.12
CA TRP A 102 20.49 11.32 -1.68
C TRP A 102 21.90 11.67 -1.20
N LEU A 103 22.92 10.90 -1.61
CA LEU A 103 24.33 11.19 -1.28
C LEU A 103 24.77 12.53 -1.85
N GLY A 104 24.39 12.86 -3.10
CA GLY A 104 24.69 14.15 -3.71
C GLY A 104 24.04 15.31 -2.97
N THR A 105 22.76 15.17 -2.59
CA THR A 105 22.04 16.19 -1.81
C THR A 105 22.67 16.40 -0.43
N TRP A 106 23.02 15.30 0.24
CA TRP A 106 23.70 15.35 1.53
C TRP A 106 25.08 16.00 1.42
N ALA A 107 25.88 15.62 0.42
CA ALA A 107 27.19 16.20 0.18
C ALA A 107 27.11 17.70 -0.18
N ALA A 108 26.14 18.10 -0.99
CA ALA A 108 25.92 19.50 -1.34
C ALA A 108 25.51 20.33 -0.11
N ASN A 109 24.65 19.79 0.75
CA ASN A 109 24.25 20.45 1.99
C ASN A 109 25.41 20.54 2.99
N ALA A 110 26.20 19.48 3.13
CA ALA A 110 27.41 19.47 3.96
C ALA A 110 28.44 20.48 3.45
N LEU A 111 28.63 20.56 2.12
CA LEU A 111 29.50 21.56 1.50
C LEU A 111 29.00 22.98 1.77
N ALA A 112 27.71 23.26 1.56
CA ALA A 112 27.13 24.58 1.83
C ALA A 112 27.29 24.98 3.30
N THR A 113 27.03 24.05 4.22
CA THR A 113 27.21 24.27 5.67
C THR A 113 28.68 24.50 6.00
N GLY A 114 29.60 23.72 5.43
CA GLY A 114 31.04 23.88 5.63
C GLY A 114 31.56 25.23 5.09
N LEU A 115 31.07 25.67 3.93
CA LEU A 115 31.39 26.98 3.37
C LEU A 115 30.86 28.11 4.26
N MET A 116 29.64 27.97 4.78
CA MET A 116 29.05 28.96 5.68
C MET A 116 29.82 29.04 7.00
N MET A 117 30.21 27.90 7.58
CA MET A 117 31.07 27.86 8.78
C MET A 117 32.44 28.47 8.51
N TRP A 118 33.08 28.15 7.38
CA TRP A 118 34.39 28.72 7.03
C TRP A 118 34.30 30.24 6.86
N TRP A 119 33.29 30.73 6.13
CA TRP A 119 33.06 32.17 5.96
C TRP A 119 32.82 32.88 7.31
N PHE A 120 32.06 32.26 8.21
CA PHE A 120 31.78 32.79 9.55
C PHE A 120 33.06 32.89 10.40
N LEU A 121 33.94 31.88 10.36
CA LEU A 121 35.23 31.90 11.06
C LEU A 121 36.17 32.99 10.50
N GLU A 122 36.10 33.27 9.20
CA GLU A 122 36.91 34.31 8.54
C GLU A 122 36.34 35.73 8.79
N HIS A 123 35.05 35.85 9.13
CA HIS A 123 34.37 37.12 9.43
C HIS A 123 33.76 37.12 10.85
N PRO A 124 34.58 37.10 11.92
CA PRO A 124 34.10 37.06 13.31
C PRO A 124 33.32 38.33 13.74
N THR A 125 33.30 39.39 12.93
CA THR A 125 32.52 40.60 13.17
C THR A 125 31.02 40.45 12.94
N VAL A 126 30.56 39.35 12.33
CA VAL A 126 29.12 39.08 12.13
C VAL A 126 28.41 38.83 13.47
N GLU A 127 29.12 38.27 14.47
CA GLU A 127 28.62 38.11 15.85
C GLU A 127 28.17 39.44 16.46
N GLN A 128 28.87 40.54 16.15
CA GLN A 128 28.59 41.87 16.70
C GLN A 128 27.40 42.57 16.01
N THR A 129 26.97 42.07 14.85
CA THR A 129 25.79 42.58 14.12
C THR A 129 24.53 41.76 14.35
N LEU A 130 24.65 40.54 14.90
CA LEU A 130 23.52 39.66 15.19
C LEU A 130 22.88 39.95 16.55
N PHE A 131 23.63 40.51 17.50
CA PHE A 131 23.11 40.98 18.78
C PHE A 131 23.65 42.37 19.07
N SER A 132 22.76 43.34 19.28
CA SER A 132 23.15 44.62 19.84
C SER A 132 23.57 44.44 21.31
N PRO A 133 24.46 45.28 21.86
CA PRO A 133 24.83 45.22 23.28
C PRO A 133 23.61 45.26 24.22
N ALA A 134 22.51 45.91 23.80
CA ALA A 134 21.27 45.98 24.55
C ALA A 134 20.51 44.64 24.62
N GLU A 135 20.56 43.82 23.56
CA GLU A 135 19.91 42.50 23.55
C GLU A 135 20.68 41.47 24.37
N ILE A 136 22.01 41.59 24.43
CA ILE A 136 22.87 40.76 25.30
C ILE A 136 22.59 41.11 26.77
N ASP A 137 22.46 42.39 27.10
CA ASP A 137 22.21 42.85 28.47
C ASP A 137 20.81 42.46 28.97
N GLN A 138 19.82 42.44 28.07
CA GLN A 138 18.47 41.93 28.37
C GLN A 138 18.46 40.41 28.58
N LEU A 139 19.20 39.64 27.77
CA LEU A 139 19.30 38.19 27.93
C LEU A 139 20.02 37.80 29.24
N VAL A 140 21.07 38.53 29.61
CA VAL A 140 21.89 38.26 30.80
C VAL A 140 21.23 38.74 32.09
N ASN A 141 20.65 39.94 32.11
CA ASN A 141 20.13 40.53 33.34
C ASN A 141 18.64 40.25 33.58
N HIS A 142 17.84 39.98 32.54
CA HIS A 142 16.39 39.77 32.70
C HIS A 142 15.97 38.33 32.43
N ASP A 143 16.37 37.73 31.31
CA ASP A 143 15.87 36.39 30.93
C ASP A 143 16.54 35.24 31.71
N PHE A 144 17.76 35.45 32.25
CA PHE A 144 18.43 34.48 33.12
C PHE A 144 17.91 34.51 34.57
N GLU A 145 17.41 35.66 35.04
CA GLU A 145 16.85 35.82 36.39
C GLU A 145 15.45 35.19 36.49
N ASP A 146 14.66 35.22 35.41
CA ASP A 146 13.34 34.57 35.35
C ASP A 146 13.40 33.04 35.14
N TYR A 147 14.59 32.46 34.89
CA TYR A 147 14.77 31.03 34.64
C TYR A 147 15.23 30.21 35.86
N TYR A 148 15.56 30.85 36.99
CA TYR A 148 15.90 30.20 38.27
C TYR A 148 15.13 30.79 39.44
#